data_AF-A0A392R5A2-F1
#
_entry.id   AF-A0A392R5A2-F1
#
_cell.length_a   1.000
_cell.length_b   1.000
_cell.length_c   1.000
_cell.angle_alpha   90.00
_cell.angle_beta   90.00
_cell.angle_gamma   90.00
#
_symmetry.space_group_name_H-M   'P 1'
#
loop_
_entity.id
_entity.type
_entity.pdbx_description
1 polymer ?
#
loop_
_entity_poly.entity_id
_entity_poly.type
_entity_poly.pdbx_seq_one_letter_code
_entity_poly.pdbx_strand_id
1 'polypeptide(L)'
;MSHFYDACDYIDPPGVSESNQRLRLFKFSLTGRAKDWLDIIPPETIHTWQELERKFLDRYFPIHKFLERRVDITNFEQGDSESLYDAWGWFKLCLKRCLNHGIDELAQMQHFTQ
;
A
#
# COMPACT_ATOMS: atom_id res chain seq x y z
N MET A 1 3.64 -3.97 -0.02
CA MET A 1 4.47 -4.66 1.00
C MET A 1 4.54 -6.18 0.80
N SER A 2 3.71 -6.80 -0.04
CA SER A 2 3.76 -8.26 -0.32
C SER A 2 5.17 -8.76 -0.65
N HIS A 3 5.84 -8.16 -1.64
CA HIS A 3 7.21 -8.53 -2.01
C HIS A 3 8.24 -8.40 -0.88
N PHE A 4 8.02 -7.50 0.09
CA PHE A 4 8.91 -7.38 1.25
C PHE A 4 8.68 -8.52 2.24
N TYR A 5 7.43 -8.93 2.44
CA TYR A 5 7.09 -10.07 3.29
C TYR A 5 7.67 -11.37 2.70
N ASP A 6 7.48 -11.61 1.41
CA ASP A 6 8.06 -12.77 0.71
C ASP A 6 9.59 -12.83 0.86
N ALA A 7 10.27 -11.67 0.79
CA ALA A 7 11.72 -11.58 0.95
C ALA A 7 12.18 -11.82 2.40
N CYS A 8 11.37 -11.45 3.40
CA CYS A 8 11.66 -11.75 4.79
C CYS A 8 11.53 -13.26 5.06
N ASP A 9 10.51 -13.90 4.50
CA ASP A 9 10.24 -15.32 4.75
C ASP A 9 11.32 -16.26 4.18
N TYR A 10 12.14 -15.77 3.24
CA TYR A 10 13.28 -16.51 2.69
C TYR A 10 14.50 -16.59 3.65
N ILE A 11 14.54 -15.73 4.66
CA ILE A 11 15.66 -15.64 5.61
C ILE A 11 15.10 -16.10 6.96
N ASP A 12 15.50 -17.27 7.47
CA ASP A 12 15.15 -17.69 8.84
C ASP A 12 16.44 -17.84 9.66
N PRO A 13 16.99 -16.73 10.19
CA PRO A 13 18.21 -16.78 10.95
C PRO A 13 17.92 -17.31 12.36
N PRO A 14 18.64 -18.36 12.82
CA PRO A 14 18.39 -18.94 14.13
C PRO A 14 18.60 -17.91 15.25
N GLY A 15 17.62 -17.79 16.14
CA GLY A 15 17.69 -16.91 17.32
C GLY A 15 17.29 -15.44 17.10
N VAL A 16 16.74 -15.08 15.93
CA VAL A 16 16.20 -13.75 15.67
C VAL A 16 14.68 -13.84 15.54
N SER A 17 13.93 -12.96 16.21
CA SER A 17 12.48 -12.89 16.00
C SER A 17 12.14 -12.31 14.62
N GLU A 18 11.04 -12.78 14.02
CA GLU A 18 10.49 -12.28 12.77
C GLU A 18 10.33 -10.74 12.77
N SER A 19 9.88 -10.18 13.90
CA SER A 19 9.78 -8.72 14.10
C SER A 19 11.15 -8.04 13.99
N ASN A 20 12.17 -8.54 14.69
CA ASN A 20 13.52 -7.96 14.64
C ASN A 20 14.15 -8.08 13.27
N GLN A 21 13.90 -9.19 12.57
CA GLN A 21 14.34 -9.37 11.21
C GLN A 21 13.70 -8.36 10.25
N ARG A 22 12.37 -8.20 10.30
CA ARG A 22 11.66 -7.24 9.46
C ARG A 22 12.14 -5.81 9.71
N LEU A 23 12.29 -5.40 10.97
CA LEU A 23 12.84 -4.09 11.32
C LEU A 23 14.21 -3.84 10.67
N ARG A 24 15.09 -4.85 10.68
CA ARG A 24 16.43 -4.75 10.08
C ARG A 24 16.39 -4.70 8.56
N LEU A 25 15.56 -5.52 7.92
CA LEU A 25 15.48 -5.62 6.46
C LEU A 25 14.73 -4.45 5.83
N PHE A 26 13.77 -3.87 6.54
CA PHE A 26 12.89 -2.85 5.98
C PHE A 26 13.64 -1.63 5.45
N LYS A 27 14.70 -1.18 6.13
CA LYS A 27 15.50 -0.03 5.67
C LYS A 27 16.07 -0.22 4.27
N PHE A 28 16.36 -1.47 3.87
CA PHE A 28 16.92 -1.79 2.57
C PHE A 28 15.86 -1.82 1.46
N SER A 29 14.58 -1.90 1.83
CA SER A 29 13.47 -1.77 0.88
C SER A 29 13.09 -0.32 0.58
N LEU A 30 13.59 0.64 1.35
CA LEU A 30 13.27 2.06 1.24
C LEU A 30 14.30 2.85 0.42
N THR A 31 13.83 3.90 -0.25
CA THR A 31 14.65 4.87 -0.99
C THR A 31 14.20 6.30 -0.71
N GLY A 32 15.10 7.27 -0.93
CA GLY A 32 14.84 8.70 -0.79
C GLY A 32 14.26 9.08 0.58
N ARG A 33 13.25 9.97 0.57
CA ARG A 33 12.65 10.57 1.78
C ARG A 33 12.08 9.55 2.78
N ALA A 34 11.71 8.36 2.33
CA ALA A 34 11.22 7.30 3.23
C ALA A 34 12.36 6.69 4.05
N LYS A 35 13.52 6.48 3.42
CA LYS A 35 14.72 6.02 4.09
C LYS A 35 15.29 7.09 5.04
N ASP A 36 15.38 8.33 4.56
CA ASP A 36 15.86 9.46 5.38
C ASP A 36 15.01 9.64 6.64
N TRP A 37 13.68 9.51 6.50
CA TRP A 37 12.77 9.55 7.65
C TRP A 37 13.05 8.43 8.65
N LEU A 38 13.24 7.20 8.18
CA LEU A 38 13.54 6.07 9.06
C LEU A 38 14.86 6.28 9.82
N ASP A 39 15.86 6.84 9.15
CA ASP A 39 17.20 7.09 9.73
C ASP A 39 17.19 8.20 10.81
N ILE A 40 16.23 9.13 10.79
CA ILE A 40 16.09 10.20 11.80
C ILE A 40 15.17 9.83 12.97
N ILE A 41 14.51 8.67 12.93
CA ILE A 41 13.67 8.22 14.05
C ILE A 41 14.58 8.00 15.27
N PRO A 42 14.27 8.60 16.44
CA PRO A 42 15.10 8.42 17.62
C PRO A 42 15.18 6.94 18.03
N PRO A 43 16.34 6.47 18.49
CA PRO A 43 16.47 5.14 19.09
C PRO A 43 15.43 4.93 20.20
N GLU A 44 15.02 3.68 20.43
CA GLU A 44 14.04 3.32 21.47
C GLU A 44 12.61 3.87 21.29
N THR A 45 12.23 4.31 20.08
CA THR A 45 10.85 4.76 19.80
C THR A 45 9.99 3.74 19.04
N ILE A 46 10.61 2.64 18.59
CA ILE A 46 10.02 1.55 17.82
C ILE A 46 10.69 0.27 18.28
N HIS A 47 9.92 -0.62 18.89
CA HIS A 47 10.40 -1.91 19.42
C HIS A 47 9.84 -3.10 18.65
N THR A 48 8.77 -2.92 17.88
CA THR A 48 8.14 -3.99 17.10
C THR A 48 7.94 -3.59 15.64
N TRP A 49 7.89 -4.58 14.76
CA TRP A 49 7.55 -4.40 13.36
C TRP A 49 6.19 -3.69 13.20
N GLN A 50 5.20 -4.08 14.00
CA GLN A 50 3.85 -3.51 13.94
C GLN A 50 3.83 -2.01 14.27
N GLU A 51 4.65 -1.56 15.22
CA GLU A 51 4.80 -0.13 15.52
C GLU A 51 5.42 0.64 14.36
N LEU A 52 6.47 0.09 13.74
CA LEU A 52 7.11 0.70 12.57
C LEU A 52 6.14 0.79 11.40
N GLU A 53 5.49 -0.33 11.09
CA GLU A 53 4.54 -0.45 9.98
C GLU A 53 3.43 0.59 10.13
N ARG A 54 2.82 0.70 11.32
CA ARG A 54 1.77 1.69 11.59
C ARG A 54 2.27 3.12 11.38
N LYS A 55 3.41 3.50 11.98
CA LYS A 55 3.96 4.86 11.82
C LYS A 55 4.32 5.17 10.36
N PHE A 56 4.85 4.20 9.64
CA PHE A 56 5.18 4.33 8.23
C PHE A 56 3.92 4.53 7.37
N LEU A 57 2.87 3.74 7.62
CA LEU A 57 1.59 3.88 6.93
C LEU A 57 0.92 5.22 7.24
N ASP A 58 0.89 5.66 8.50
CA ASP A 58 0.32 6.95 8.88
C ASP A 58 1.04 8.12 8.17
N ARG A 59 2.36 8.02 8.01
CA ARG A 59 3.20 9.04 7.40
C ARG A 59 3.09 9.10 5.88
N TYR A 60 3.14 7.95 5.21
CA TYR A 60 3.29 7.85 3.75
C TYR A 60 2.03 7.36 3.03
N PHE A 61 1.10 6.73 3.74
CA PHE A 61 -0.15 6.19 3.22
C PHE A 61 -1.35 6.66 4.06
N PRO A 62 -1.53 7.97 4.23
CA PRO A 62 -2.54 8.50 5.13
C PRO A 62 -3.96 8.12 4.68
N ILE A 63 -4.84 7.91 5.66
CA ILE A 63 -6.22 7.44 5.43
C ILE A 63 -6.98 8.32 4.43
N HIS A 64 -6.82 9.64 4.47
CA HIS A 64 -7.50 10.54 3.53
C HIS A 64 -7.13 10.27 2.07
N LYS A 65 -5.86 9.91 1.77
CA LYS A 65 -5.43 9.50 0.42
C LYS A 65 -5.93 8.12 0.03
N PHE A 66 -6.16 7.23 1.00
CA PHE A 66 -6.87 5.98 0.74
C PHE A 66 -8.34 6.26 0.38
N LEU A 67 -9.03 7.10 1.14
CA LEU A 67 -10.43 7.47 0.88
C LEU A 67 -10.61 8.17 -0.46
N GLU A 68 -9.73 9.12 -0.80
CA GLU A 68 -9.72 9.81 -2.11
C GLU A 68 -9.62 8.80 -3.26
N ARG A 69 -8.65 7.88 -3.22
CA ARG A 69 -8.51 6.81 -4.22
C ARG A 69 -9.70 5.84 -4.27
N ARG A 70 -10.38 5.64 -3.15
CA ARG A 70 -11.59 4.80 -3.09
C ARG A 70 -12.77 5.50 -3.75
N VAL A 71 -12.88 6.82 -3.59
CA VAL A 71 -13.89 7.65 -4.28
C VAL A 71 -13.67 7.62 -5.80
N ASP A 72 -12.43 7.66 -6.28
CA ASP A 72 -12.11 7.52 -7.71
C ASP A 72 -12.63 6.20 -8.32
N ILE A 73 -12.82 5.16 -7.50
CA ILE A 73 -13.40 3.88 -7.94
C ILE A 73 -14.93 3.95 -7.88
N THR A 74 -15.50 4.42 -6.77
CA THR A 74 -16.96 4.38 -6.58
C THR A 74 -17.72 5.37 -7.44
N ASN A 75 -17.07 6.48 -7.80
CA ASN A 75 -17.63 7.57 -8.60
C ASN A 75 -16.96 7.63 -9.98
N PHE A 76 -16.45 6.49 -10.47
CA PHE A 76 -15.86 6.44 -11.79
C PHE A 76 -16.93 6.72 -12.85
N GLU A 77 -16.63 7.61 -13.79
CA GLU A 77 -17.51 7.92 -14.91
C GLU A 77 -16.71 7.82 -16.20
N GLN A 78 -17.30 7.15 -17.21
CA GLN A 78 -16.73 7.14 -18.55
C GLN A 78 -16.87 8.53 -19.17
N GLY A 79 -15.79 9.04 -19.78
CA GLY A 79 -15.84 10.32 -20.49
C GLY A 79 -16.70 10.26 -21.75
N ASP A 80 -17.35 11.37 -22.11
CA ASP A 80 -18.30 11.46 -23.24
C ASP A 80 -17.76 10.96 -24.59
N SER A 81 -16.45 11.07 -24.81
CA SER A 81 -15.75 10.66 -26.04
C SER A 81 -14.81 9.47 -25.84
N GLU A 82 -14.83 8.85 -24.66
CA GLU A 82 -13.96 7.73 -24.33
C GLU A 82 -14.57 6.40 -24.80
N SER A 83 -13.74 5.48 -25.29
CA SER A 83 -14.21 4.13 -25.62
C SER A 83 -14.40 3.29 -24.35
N LEU A 84 -15.32 2.33 -24.37
CA LEU A 84 -15.53 1.43 -23.23
C LEU A 84 -14.24 0.67 -22.84
N TYR A 85 -13.40 0.34 -23.83
CA TYR A 85 -12.13 -0.34 -23.59
C TYR A 85 -11.14 0.55 -22.82
N ASP A 86 -11.04 1.81 -23.19
CA ASP A 86 -10.16 2.78 -22.52
C ASP A 86 -10.67 3.09 -21.12
N ALA A 87 -11.97 3.32 -20.97
CA ALA A 87 -12.63 3.53 -19.68
C ALA A 87 -12.37 2.35 -18.73
N TRP A 88 -12.51 1.12 -19.21
CA TRP A 88 -12.18 -0.07 -18.42
C TRP A 88 -10.70 -0.14 -18.04
N GLY A 89 -9.81 0.32 -18.93
CA GLY A 89 -8.39 0.50 -18.65
C GLY A 89 -8.14 1.43 -17.47
N TRP A 90 -8.77 2.61 -17.45
CA TRP A 90 -8.66 3.58 -16.35
C TRP A 90 -9.28 3.08 -15.07
N PHE A 91 -10.45 2.45 -15.13
CA PHE A 91 -11.09 1.87 -13.95
C PHE A 91 -10.18 0.82 -13.27
N LYS A 92 -9.58 -0.09 -14.06
CA LYS A 92 -8.58 -1.04 -13.54
C LYS A 92 -7.35 -0.35 -12.96
N LEU A 93 -6.95 0.81 -13.49
CA LEU A 93 -5.87 1.59 -12.91
C LEU A 93 -6.27 2.18 -11.55
N CYS A 94 -7.51 2.67 -11.39
CA CYS A 94 -8.04 3.12 -10.10
C CYS A 94 -8.00 1.99 -9.05
N LEU A 95 -8.46 0.78 -9.41
CA LEU A 95 -8.40 -0.41 -8.55
C LEU A 95 -6.96 -0.72 -8.11
N LYS A 96 -6.00 -0.74 -9.06
CA LYS A 96 -4.58 -0.99 -8.75
C LYS A 96 -3.96 0.09 -7.86
N ARG A 97 -4.39 1.34 -7.99
CA ARG A 97 -3.89 2.45 -7.18
C ARG A 97 -4.43 2.39 -5.76
N CYS A 98 -5.64 1.86 -5.52
CA CYS A 98 -6.23 1.71 -4.21
C CYS A 98 -6.05 0.29 -3.65
N LEU A 99 -4.84 -0.06 -3.21
CA LEU A 99 -4.60 -1.35 -2.55
C LEU A 99 -5.58 -1.57 -1.38
N ASN A 100 -6.13 -2.77 -1.25
CA ASN A 100 -7.13 -3.14 -0.25
C ASN A 100 -8.41 -2.28 -0.27
N HIS A 101 -8.88 -1.88 -1.46
CA HIS A 101 -10.13 -1.11 -1.62
C HIS A 101 -11.39 -1.80 -1.04
N GLY A 102 -11.36 -3.12 -0.84
CA GLY A 102 -12.45 -3.87 -0.19
C GLY A 102 -13.73 -3.95 -1.01
N ILE A 103 -13.63 -3.74 -2.33
CA ILE A 103 -14.75 -3.80 -3.29
C ILE A 103 -14.61 -5.13 -4.02
N ASP A 104 -15.60 -6.02 -3.89
CA ASP A 104 -15.61 -7.31 -4.58
C ASP A 104 -15.85 -7.15 -6.09
N GLU A 105 -15.67 -8.23 -6.85
CA GLU A 105 -15.78 -8.21 -8.31
C GLU A 105 -17.17 -7.79 -8.81
N LEU A 106 -18.23 -8.18 -8.10
CA LEU A 106 -19.60 -7.82 -8.48
C LEU A 106 -19.82 -6.32 -8.30
N ALA A 107 -19.42 -5.77 -7.15
CA ALA A 107 -19.49 -4.34 -6.88
C ALA A 107 -18.60 -3.53 -7.83
N GLN A 108 -17.44 -4.05 -8.22
CA GLN A 108 -16.60 -3.42 -9.24
C GLN A 108 -17.32 -3.30 -10.59
N MET A 109 -17.99 -4.36 -11.05
CA MET A 109 -18.79 -4.29 -12.28
C MET A 109 -19.90 -3.26 -12.15
N GLN A 110 -20.60 -3.23 -11.02
CA GLN A 110 -21.68 -2.26 -10.76
C GLN A 110 -21.19 -0.81 -10.79
N HIS A 111 -20.03 -0.51 -10.22
CA HIS A 111 -19.44 0.83 -10.24
C HIS A 111 -18.98 1.24 -11.63
N PHE A 112 -18.49 0.30 -12.45
CA PHE A 112 -18.05 0.61 -13.81
C PHE A 112 -19.21 0.85 -14.79
N THR A 113 -20.37 0.23 -14.56
CA THR A 113 -21.53 0.33 -15.45
C THR A 113 -22.54 1.42 -15.07
N GLN A 114 -22.30 2.14 -13.97
CA GLN A 114 -23.08 3.33 -13.58
C GLN A 114 -22.70 4.51 -14.47
#